data_AF-A0A1E4HXB7-F1
#
_entry.id   AF-A0A1E4HXB7-F1
#
_cell.length_a   1.000
_cell.length_b   1.000
_cell.length_c   1.000
_cell.angle_alpha   90.00
_cell.angle_beta   90.00
_cell.angle_gamma   90.00
#
_symmetry.space_group_name_H-M   'P 1'
#
loop_
_entity.id
_entity.type
_entity.pdbx_description
1 polymer ?
#
loop_
_entity_poly.entity_id
_entity_poly.type
_entity_poly.pdbx_seq_one_letter_code
_entity_poly.pdbx_strand_id
1 'polypeptide(L)'
;MPGPTIPPADDVAVTRAVIAAPPGRIHRALTEPAELTAWLAERADVALPGTWAFWGRDVPEGDAPHQTPVHVDGDNLRFTWRLEDTDTSAEFALEPRDDDRSTLVTLSQTHFPGWPAVMEGTGGALSLLPTWWALAIATLDDHIAGRPPIARPDLTSTRMEIGLDIAADPDAVFTSLVDPDVFESWFGAGMGIEPRVGGRWAMGGLDTNPNPGTITEFEPGRALGIDLGGMVVRWELAGSAGHTRLTLVQSGFDEDRPPYDAWLGWLSGLPELRRYHELADWAPIWVGDDTPAMPRP
;
A
#
# COMPACT_ATOMS: atom_id res chain seq x y z
N MET A 1 -20.87 12.51 -17.50
CA MET A 1 -20.97 13.82 -16.82
C MET A 1 -20.22 13.68 -15.51
N PRO A 2 -19.40 14.66 -15.14
CA PRO A 2 -17.98 14.77 -15.52
C PRO A 2 -17.08 13.78 -14.74
N GLY A 3 -15.93 13.44 -15.31
CA GLY A 3 -14.90 12.60 -14.66
C GLY A 3 -14.27 13.26 -13.42
N PRO A 4 -13.18 12.71 -12.87
CA PRO A 4 -12.57 13.19 -11.62
C PRO A 4 -12.45 14.71 -11.61
N THR A 5 -13.07 15.34 -10.61
CA THR A 5 -13.26 16.80 -10.53
C THR A 5 -11.97 17.55 -10.20
N ILE A 6 -10.91 16.82 -9.85
CA ILE A 6 -9.59 17.35 -9.57
C ILE A 6 -8.72 17.08 -10.81
N PRO A 7 -8.34 18.10 -11.60
CA PRO A 7 -7.32 17.95 -12.64
C PRO A 7 -6.02 17.46 -11.97
N PRO A 8 -5.21 16.60 -12.60
CA PRO A 8 -3.91 16.25 -12.05
C PRO A 8 -3.04 17.51 -12.07
N ALA A 9 -2.99 18.19 -10.94
CA ALA A 9 -1.96 19.15 -10.60
C ALA A 9 -0.85 18.37 -9.86
N ASP A 10 0.38 18.89 -9.91
CA ASP A 10 1.56 18.22 -9.34
C ASP A 10 1.43 17.94 -7.82
N ASP A 11 0.45 18.57 -7.17
CA ASP A 11 0.11 18.44 -5.75
C ASP A 11 -1.05 17.46 -5.48
N VAL A 12 -1.42 16.60 -6.43
CA VAL A 12 -2.49 15.61 -6.27
C VAL A 12 -1.97 14.20 -6.51
N ALA A 13 -2.02 13.36 -5.48
CA ALA A 13 -1.79 11.93 -5.62
C ALA A 13 -3.08 11.25 -6.11
N VAL A 14 -2.96 10.37 -7.10
CA VAL A 14 -4.09 9.60 -7.62
C VAL A 14 -3.76 8.12 -7.63
N THR A 15 -4.60 7.30 -7.02
CA THR A 15 -4.50 5.83 -7.03
C THR A 15 -5.74 5.25 -7.68
N ARG A 16 -5.55 4.28 -8.59
CA ARG A 16 -6.64 3.68 -9.35
C ARG A 16 -6.56 2.17 -9.31
N ALA A 17 -7.67 1.52 -9.00
CA ALA A 17 -7.76 0.06 -8.97
C ALA A 17 -9.09 -0.44 -9.54
N VAL A 18 -9.07 -1.58 -10.23
CA VAL A 18 -10.28 -2.32 -10.63
C VAL A 18 -10.57 -3.39 -9.59
N ILE A 19 -11.74 -3.26 -8.95
CA ILE A 19 -12.22 -4.20 -7.95
C ILE A 19 -13.39 -5.00 -8.55
N ALA A 20 -13.37 -6.32 -8.36
CA ALA A 20 -14.34 -7.26 -8.93
C ALA A 20 -15.69 -7.27 -8.17
N ALA A 21 -16.33 -6.10 -8.05
CA ALA A 21 -17.65 -5.91 -7.47
C ALA A 21 -18.39 -4.72 -8.10
N PRO A 22 -19.73 -4.70 -8.07
CA PRO A 22 -20.53 -3.56 -8.51
C PRO A 22 -20.31 -2.32 -7.62
N PRO A 23 -20.50 -1.09 -8.15
CA PRO A 23 -20.26 0.14 -7.39
C PRO A 23 -21.04 0.22 -6.08
N GLY A 24 -22.28 -0.26 -6.05
CA GLY A 24 -23.10 -0.27 -4.83
C GLY A 24 -22.52 -1.11 -3.68
N ARG A 25 -21.76 -2.17 -3.99
CA ARG A 25 -21.08 -2.99 -2.96
C ARG A 25 -19.88 -2.26 -2.36
N ILE A 26 -19.13 -1.53 -3.20
CA ILE A 26 -17.98 -0.73 -2.79
C ILE A 26 -18.44 0.51 -2.01
N HIS A 27 -19.47 1.20 -2.51
CA HIS A 27 -20.10 2.30 -1.78
C HIS A 27 -20.56 1.87 -0.38
N ARG A 28 -21.16 0.68 -0.26
CA ARG A 28 -21.51 0.11 1.05
C ARG A 28 -20.28 -0.10 1.94
N ALA A 29 -19.18 -0.62 1.40
CA ALA A 29 -17.93 -0.79 2.14
C ALA A 29 -17.30 0.54 2.58
N LEU A 30 -17.56 1.61 1.85
CA LEU A 30 -17.12 2.97 2.16
C LEU A 30 -18.03 3.66 3.19
N THR A 31 -19.28 3.22 3.36
CA THR A 31 -20.30 3.99 4.13
C THR A 31 -20.89 3.26 5.33
N GLU A 32 -20.55 1.98 5.55
CA GLU A 32 -20.95 1.25 6.75
C GLU A 32 -19.79 1.17 7.78
N PRO A 33 -20.01 1.55 9.06
CA PRO A 33 -18.95 1.55 10.07
C PRO A 33 -18.27 0.19 10.27
N ALA A 34 -19.05 -0.90 10.22
CA ALA A 34 -18.52 -2.25 10.40
C ALA A 34 -17.66 -2.68 9.20
N GLU A 35 -17.94 -2.17 8.00
CA GLU A 35 -17.14 -2.45 6.82
C GLU A 35 -15.85 -1.62 6.85
N LEU A 36 -15.94 -0.32 7.17
CA LEU A 36 -14.75 0.54 7.31
C LEU A 36 -13.76 0.01 8.36
N THR A 37 -14.26 -0.47 9.49
CA THR A 37 -13.38 -1.06 10.52
C THR A 37 -12.76 -2.39 10.10
N ALA A 38 -13.34 -3.09 9.12
CA ALA A 38 -12.77 -4.33 8.59
C ALA A 38 -11.56 -4.07 7.68
N TRP A 39 -11.59 -3.01 6.85
CA TRP A 39 -10.56 -2.81 5.83
C TRP A 39 -9.72 -1.53 5.98
N LEU A 40 -10.26 -0.42 6.50
CA LEU A 40 -9.60 0.89 6.48
C LEU A 40 -8.88 1.25 7.77
N ALA A 41 -9.56 1.13 8.92
CA ALA A 41 -9.06 1.70 10.18
C ALA A 41 -9.50 0.89 11.41
N GLU A 42 -8.84 1.07 12.56
CA GLU A 42 -9.23 0.45 13.83
C GLU A 42 -10.65 0.87 14.25
N ARG A 43 -10.99 2.14 14.01
CA ARG A 43 -12.25 2.75 14.45
C ARG A 43 -12.86 3.55 13.31
N ALA A 44 -14.18 3.50 13.23
CA ALA A 44 -14.95 4.32 12.32
C ALA A 44 -16.28 4.71 12.96
N ASP A 45 -16.74 5.91 12.64
CA ASP A 45 -18.08 6.40 12.95
C ASP A 45 -18.71 6.99 11.69
N VAL A 46 -19.91 6.52 11.35
CA VAL A 46 -20.61 6.94 10.14
C VAL A 46 -22.08 7.19 10.46
N ALA A 47 -22.47 8.45 10.31
CA ALA A 47 -23.84 8.93 10.44
C ALA A 47 -24.08 9.97 9.33
N LEU A 48 -24.17 9.49 8.09
CA LEU A 48 -24.31 10.33 6.92
C LEU A 48 -25.64 11.12 6.90
N PRO A 49 -25.66 12.34 6.33
CA PRO A 49 -24.53 13.01 5.67
C PRO A 49 -23.58 13.72 6.65
N GLY A 50 -23.86 13.72 7.95
CA GLY A 50 -23.17 14.58 8.93
C GLY A 50 -21.81 14.06 9.40
N THR A 51 -21.63 12.74 9.48
CA THR A 51 -20.41 12.13 10.04
C THR A 51 -19.93 11.01 9.14
N TRP A 52 -18.65 11.10 8.78
CA TRP A 52 -17.88 10.03 8.16
C TRP A 52 -16.44 10.21 8.66
N ALA A 53 -16.06 9.38 9.62
CA ALA A 53 -14.84 9.55 10.39
C ALA A 53 -14.16 8.21 10.62
N PHE A 54 -12.83 8.19 10.56
CA PHE A 54 -12.01 7.01 10.81
C PHE A 54 -10.71 7.41 11.51
N TRP A 55 -10.25 6.58 12.43
CA TRP A 55 -9.04 6.82 13.22
C TRP A 55 -8.54 5.52 13.85
N GLY A 56 -7.37 5.57 14.47
CA GLY A 56 -6.70 4.39 14.99
C GLY A 56 -5.20 4.43 14.74
N ARG A 57 -4.50 3.47 15.33
CA ARG A 57 -3.05 3.33 15.15
C ARG A 57 -2.61 3.02 13.72
N ASP A 58 -3.53 2.61 12.86
CA ASP A 58 -3.31 2.28 11.45
C ASP A 58 -3.56 3.45 10.49
N VAL A 59 -3.88 4.64 11.02
CA VAL A 59 -4.24 5.83 10.26
C VAL A 59 -3.21 6.93 10.52
N PRO A 60 -2.68 7.63 9.50
CA PRO A 60 -1.85 8.82 9.69
C PRO A 60 -2.58 9.85 10.56
N GLU A 61 -1.94 10.27 11.66
CA GLU A 61 -2.55 11.15 12.67
C GLU A 61 -3.88 10.61 13.22
N GLY A 62 -3.95 9.29 13.43
CA GLY A 62 -5.17 8.61 13.87
C GLY A 62 -5.43 8.63 15.39
N ASP A 63 -4.85 9.54 16.16
CA ASP A 63 -5.18 9.67 17.59
C ASP A 63 -6.61 10.18 17.82
N ALA A 64 -7.15 10.91 16.84
CA ALA A 64 -8.55 11.35 16.78
C ALA A 64 -9.07 11.33 15.33
N PRO A 65 -10.41 11.42 15.12
CA PRO A 65 -10.95 11.62 13.79
C PRO A 65 -10.71 13.05 13.29
N HIS A 66 -10.24 13.18 12.05
CA HIS A 66 -9.89 14.46 11.41
C HIS A 66 -10.58 14.68 10.06
N GLN A 67 -11.59 13.86 9.76
CA GLN A 67 -12.31 13.91 8.49
C GLN A 67 -13.65 14.63 8.61
N THR A 68 -14.02 15.38 7.57
CA THR A 68 -15.35 15.97 7.44
C THR A 68 -15.93 15.65 6.06
N PRO A 69 -17.05 14.91 5.96
CA PRO A 69 -17.67 14.62 4.68
C PRO A 69 -18.13 15.92 4.01
N VAL A 70 -17.81 16.07 2.72
CA VAL A 70 -18.18 17.22 1.88
C VAL A 70 -19.27 16.82 0.89
N HIS A 71 -19.19 15.61 0.33
CA HIS A 71 -20.14 15.09 -0.64
C HIS A 71 -20.22 13.58 -0.53
N VAL A 72 -21.43 13.04 -0.56
CA VAL A 72 -21.68 11.59 -0.56
C VAL A 72 -22.88 11.28 -1.44
N ASP A 73 -22.67 10.45 -2.45
CA ASP A 73 -23.70 9.84 -3.29
C ASP A 73 -23.30 8.40 -3.64
N GLY A 74 -24.04 7.74 -4.53
CA GLY A 74 -23.84 6.32 -4.82
C GLY A 74 -22.54 5.95 -5.54
N ASP A 75 -21.88 6.93 -6.18
CA ASP A 75 -20.67 6.76 -6.99
C ASP A 75 -19.51 7.69 -6.57
N ASN A 76 -19.70 8.53 -5.56
CA ASN A 76 -18.71 9.49 -5.08
C ASN A 76 -18.77 9.68 -3.56
N LEU A 77 -17.60 9.67 -2.92
CA LEU A 77 -17.42 10.07 -1.53
C LEU A 77 -16.23 11.03 -1.46
N ARG A 78 -16.50 12.28 -1.07
CA ARG A 78 -15.48 13.31 -0.90
C ARG A 78 -15.50 13.88 0.52
N PHE A 79 -14.34 14.06 1.10
CA PHE A 79 -14.16 14.58 2.45
C PHE A 79 -12.93 15.48 2.55
N THR A 80 -12.93 16.40 3.50
CA THR A 80 -11.70 17.05 3.94
C THR A 80 -11.03 16.19 5.01
N TRP A 81 -9.71 16.21 5.05
CA TRP A 81 -8.91 15.54 6.08
C TRP A 81 -7.82 16.49 6.54
N ARG A 82 -7.92 16.93 7.80
CA ARG A 82 -6.87 17.71 8.46
C ARG A 82 -5.69 16.79 8.73
N LEU A 83 -4.54 17.08 8.13
CA LEU A 83 -3.27 16.42 8.38
C LEU A 83 -2.24 17.50 8.67
N GLU A 84 -1.52 17.34 9.77
CA GLU A 84 -0.66 18.34 10.36
C GLU A 84 -1.45 19.65 10.54
N ASP A 85 -0.93 20.74 9.96
CA ASP A 85 -1.60 22.03 9.91
C ASP A 85 -2.26 22.35 8.54
N THR A 86 -2.55 21.32 7.75
CA THR A 86 -3.09 21.47 6.38
C THR A 86 -4.46 20.81 6.24
N ASP A 87 -5.42 21.55 5.67
CA ASP A 87 -6.72 21.00 5.27
C ASP A 87 -6.60 20.38 3.89
N THR A 88 -6.45 19.05 3.84
CA THR A 88 -6.43 18.32 2.59
C THR A 88 -7.83 17.89 2.18
N SER A 89 -7.96 17.39 0.96
CA SER A 89 -9.19 16.77 0.45
C SER A 89 -8.87 15.45 -0.22
N ALA A 90 -9.76 14.47 0.01
CA ALA A 90 -9.72 13.17 -0.63
C ALA A 90 -11.08 12.83 -1.23
N GLU A 91 -11.05 12.09 -2.34
CA GLU A 91 -12.24 11.71 -3.10
C GLU A 91 -12.12 10.26 -3.59
N PHE A 92 -13.11 9.44 -3.28
CA PHE A 92 -13.36 8.16 -3.95
C PHE A 92 -14.39 8.39 -5.05
N ALA A 93 -14.02 8.08 -6.30
CA ALA A 93 -14.93 8.00 -7.43
C ALA A 93 -15.05 6.55 -7.91
N LEU A 94 -16.29 6.09 -8.12
CA LEU A 94 -16.64 4.72 -8.46
C LEU A 94 -17.23 4.65 -9.88
N GLU A 95 -16.45 4.15 -10.83
CA GLU A 95 -16.93 3.99 -12.20
C GLU A 95 -17.25 2.51 -12.50
N PRO A 96 -18.49 2.17 -12.90
CA PRO A 96 -18.82 0.81 -13.30
C PRO A 96 -18.00 0.34 -14.52
N ARG A 97 -17.65 -0.95 -14.53
CA ARG A 97 -16.94 -1.64 -15.60
C ARG A 97 -17.56 -3.04 -15.82
N ASP A 98 -17.27 -3.63 -16.98
CA ASP A 98 -17.67 -5.01 -17.34
C ASP A 98 -19.14 -5.36 -17.08
N ASP A 99 -20.06 -4.51 -17.53
CA ASP A 99 -21.51 -4.62 -17.28
C ASP A 99 -21.84 -4.66 -15.78
N ASP A 100 -21.28 -3.72 -15.02
CA ASP A 100 -21.41 -3.55 -13.56
C ASP A 100 -20.86 -4.72 -12.71
N ARG A 101 -20.07 -5.62 -13.31
CA ARG A 101 -19.44 -6.73 -12.56
C ARG A 101 -18.16 -6.30 -11.85
N SER A 102 -17.54 -5.21 -12.30
CA SER A 102 -16.34 -4.62 -11.71
C SER A 102 -16.50 -3.11 -11.60
N THR A 103 -15.65 -2.47 -10.80
CA THR A 103 -15.65 -1.02 -10.60
C THR A 103 -14.22 -0.51 -10.67
N LEU A 104 -13.97 0.53 -11.45
CA LEU A 104 -12.76 1.33 -11.31
C LEU A 104 -12.96 2.27 -10.11
N VAL A 105 -12.20 2.03 -9.05
CA VAL A 105 -12.07 2.94 -7.91
C VAL A 105 -10.94 3.90 -8.21
N THR A 106 -11.25 5.19 -8.28
CA THR A 106 -10.25 6.26 -8.33
C THR A 106 -10.25 6.98 -7.00
N LEU A 107 -9.13 6.94 -6.29
CA LEU A 107 -8.88 7.76 -5.13
C LEU A 107 -7.97 8.92 -5.53
N SER A 108 -8.38 10.15 -5.25
CA SER A 108 -7.49 11.33 -5.32
C SER A 108 -7.28 11.94 -3.94
N GLN A 109 -6.10 12.49 -3.71
CA GLN A 109 -5.67 13.14 -2.48
C GLN A 109 -4.88 14.40 -2.82
N THR A 110 -5.34 15.56 -2.35
CA THR A 110 -4.63 16.84 -2.56
C THR A 110 -3.48 17.02 -1.58
N HIS A 111 -2.64 18.01 -1.86
CA HIS A 111 -1.45 18.38 -1.10
C HIS A 111 -0.39 17.26 -1.04
N PHE A 112 -0.31 16.45 -2.10
CA PHE A 112 0.79 15.52 -2.28
C PHE A 112 2.11 16.31 -2.42
N PRO A 113 3.13 16.08 -1.57
CA PRO A 113 4.36 16.86 -1.59
C PRO A 113 5.30 16.49 -2.76
N GLY A 114 4.91 15.53 -3.60
CA GLY A 114 5.71 15.02 -4.70
C GLY A 114 6.64 13.88 -4.28
N TRP A 115 6.97 13.02 -5.24
CA TRP A 115 7.87 11.87 -5.04
C TRP A 115 9.25 12.21 -4.47
N PRO A 116 9.92 13.33 -4.86
CA PRO A 116 11.18 13.70 -4.24
C PRO A 116 11.08 13.87 -2.71
N ALA A 117 10.02 14.52 -2.22
CA ALA A 117 9.82 14.71 -0.78
C ALA A 117 9.52 13.39 -0.05
N VAL A 118 8.80 12.47 -0.71
CA VAL A 118 8.58 11.10 -0.20
C VAL A 118 9.91 10.36 -0.08
N MET A 119 10.74 10.38 -1.12
CA MET A 119 12.01 9.64 -1.15
C MET A 119 13.06 10.21 -0.20
N GLU A 120 13.03 11.51 0.06
CA GLU A 120 13.90 12.18 1.02
C GLU A 120 13.39 12.10 2.46
N GLY A 121 12.15 11.62 2.68
CA GLY A 121 11.51 11.59 4.00
C GLY A 121 11.24 12.98 4.59
N THR A 122 11.02 13.98 3.74
CA THR A 122 10.90 15.40 4.16
C THR A 122 9.47 15.94 4.15
N GLY A 123 8.49 15.20 3.60
CA GLY A 123 7.11 15.68 3.45
C GLY A 123 6.13 15.20 4.51
N GLY A 124 6.60 14.80 5.69
CA GLY A 124 5.76 14.55 6.88
C GLY A 124 4.64 13.52 6.68
N ALA A 125 3.49 13.72 7.31
CA ALA A 125 2.35 12.81 7.23
C ALA A 125 1.81 12.68 5.79
N LEU A 126 1.90 13.76 4.99
CA LEU A 126 1.45 13.79 3.61
C LEU A 126 2.27 12.85 2.71
N SER A 127 3.53 12.58 3.06
CA SER A 127 4.37 11.61 2.33
C SER A 127 3.97 10.16 2.56
N LEU A 128 3.23 9.85 3.63
CA LEU A 128 2.72 8.51 3.91
C LEU A 128 1.52 8.15 3.02
N LEU A 129 0.75 9.16 2.59
CA LEU A 129 -0.57 8.96 1.99
C LEU A 129 -0.56 8.10 0.71
N PRO A 130 0.37 8.25 -0.25
CA PRO A 130 0.32 7.42 -1.46
C PRO A 130 0.43 5.93 -1.16
N THR A 131 1.39 5.52 -0.32
CA THR A 131 1.60 4.10 0.02
C THR A 131 0.56 3.59 1.01
N TRP A 132 0.11 4.44 1.94
CA TRP A 132 -0.99 4.12 2.84
C TRP A 132 -2.30 3.89 2.08
N TRP A 133 -2.63 4.76 1.12
CA TRP A 133 -3.82 4.61 0.28
C TRP A 133 -3.75 3.40 -0.65
N ALA A 134 -2.57 3.11 -1.23
CA ALA A 134 -2.37 1.88 -1.98
C ALA A 134 -2.64 0.63 -1.10
N LEU A 135 -2.08 0.58 0.11
CA LEU A 135 -2.36 -0.50 1.04
C LEU A 135 -3.85 -0.60 1.41
N ALA A 136 -4.49 0.54 1.69
CA ALA A 136 -5.90 0.59 2.05
C ALA A 136 -6.80 0.09 0.91
N ILE A 137 -6.56 0.51 -0.35
CA ILE A 137 -7.32 0.06 -1.52
C ILE A 137 -7.12 -1.43 -1.79
N ALA A 138 -5.90 -1.94 -1.63
CA ALA A 138 -5.66 -3.38 -1.76
C ALA A 138 -6.38 -4.18 -0.66
N THR A 139 -6.43 -3.65 0.56
CA THR A 139 -7.18 -4.24 1.68
C THR A 139 -8.69 -4.19 1.43
N LEU A 140 -9.20 -3.13 0.79
CA LEU A 140 -10.58 -3.05 0.32
C LEU A 140 -10.88 -4.15 -0.69
N ASP A 141 -10.02 -4.38 -1.70
CA ASP A 141 -10.22 -5.46 -2.67
C ASP A 141 -10.24 -6.84 -2.00
N ASP A 142 -9.32 -7.10 -1.06
CA ASP A 142 -9.32 -8.32 -0.24
C ASP A 142 -10.62 -8.50 0.54
N HIS A 143 -11.08 -7.44 1.22
CA HIS A 143 -12.32 -7.44 1.99
C HIS A 143 -13.55 -7.71 1.11
N ILE A 144 -13.63 -7.07 -0.07
CA ILE A 144 -14.69 -7.30 -1.04
C ILE A 144 -14.69 -8.74 -1.55
N ALA A 145 -13.50 -9.31 -1.80
CA ALA A 145 -13.32 -10.70 -2.19
C ALA A 145 -13.53 -11.71 -1.06
N GLY A 146 -13.71 -11.26 0.18
CA GLY A 146 -13.83 -12.11 1.37
C GLY A 146 -12.52 -12.80 1.76
N ARG A 147 -11.37 -12.27 1.31
CA ARG A 147 -10.05 -12.75 1.70
C ARG A 147 -9.66 -12.19 3.06
N PRO A 148 -8.86 -12.91 3.88
CA PRO A 148 -8.34 -12.37 5.12
C PRO A 148 -7.53 -11.09 4.84
N PRO A 149 -7.79 -9.98 5.55
CA PRO A 149 -7.00 -8.77 5.37
C PRO A 149 -5.54 -9.04 5.73
N ILE A 150 -4.63 -8.40 5.01
CA ILE A 150 -3.25 -8.29 5.49
C ILE A 150 -3.27 -7.41 6.73
N ALA A 151 -2.40 -7.69 7.70
CA ALA A 151 -2.36 -6.87 8.90
C ALA A 151 -2.08 -5.40 8.53
N ARG A 152 -2.86 -4.50 9.12
CA ARG A 152 -2.72 -3.05 8.90
C ARG A 152 -1.49 -2.53 9.66
N PRO A 153 -0.87 -1.42 9.20
CA PRO A 153 0.29 -0.84 9.87
C PRO A 153 -0.06 -0.43 11.31
N ASP A 154 0.93 -0.43 12.19
CA ASP A 154 0.82 0.20 13.51
C ASP A 154 1.77 1.40 13.53
N LEU A 155 1.24 2.57 13.21
CA LEU A 155 1.93 3.86 13.15
C LEU A 155 2.19 4.46 14.54
N THR A 156 1.96 3.69 15.60
CA THR A 156 2.29 4.04 16.99
C THR A 156 3.38 3.14 17.59
N SER A 157 3.80 2.11 16.84
CA SER A 157 4.74 1.10 17.30
C SER A 157 6.12 1.26 16.65
N THR A 158 7.16 1.19 17.47
CA THR A 158 8.55 1.08 16.99
C THR A 158 8.91 -0.36 16.57
N ARG A 159 8.02 -1.34 16.83
CA ARG A 159 8.15 -2.69 16.29
C ARG A 159 7.54 -2.75 14.89
N MET A 160 8.40 -2.74 13.88
CA MET A 160 8.03 -2.91 12.47
C MET A 160 8.19 -4.37 12.05
N GLU A 161 7.15 -5.15 12.31
CA GLU A 161 7.08 -6.56 11.97
C GLU A 161 5.67 -6.92 11.50
N ILE A 162 5.57 -7.66 10.40
CA ILE A 162 4.31 -8.19 9.91
C ILE A 162 4.50 -9.63 9.45
N GLY A 163 3.47 -10.45 9.63
CA GLY A 163 3.43 -11.79 9.07
C GLY A 163 2.23 -11.99 8.15
N LEU A 164 2.48 -12.64 7.02
CA LEU A 164 1.52 -12.92 5.97
C LEU A 164 1.57 -14.40 5.61
N ASP A 165 0.40 -15.03 5.48
CA ASP A 165 0.28 -16.37 4.94
C ASP A 165 0.01 -16.29 3.44
N ILE A 166 0.75 -17.07 2.65
CA ILE A 166 0.66 -17.15 1.19
C ILE A 166 0.47 -18.62 0.81
N ALA A 167 -0.56 -18.92 0.01
CA ALA A 167 -0.77 -20.27 -0.53
C ALA A 167 0.17 -20.58 -1.72
N ALA A 168 1.47 -20.51 -1.48
CA ALA A 168 2.53 -20.95 -2.39
C ALA A 168 3.71 -21.57 -1.61
N ASP A 169 4.55 -22.33 -2.32
CA ASP A 169 5.77 -22.90 -1.75
C ASP A 169 6.81 -21.80 -1.42
N PRO A 170 7.61 -21.97 -0.35
CA PRO A 170 8.60 -20.97 0.07
C PRO A 170 9.60 -20.62 -1.02
N ASP A 171 10.00 -21.58 -1.84
CA ASP A 171 10.93 -21.34 -2.96
C ASP A 171 10.31 -20.39 -4.00
N ALA A 172 9.02 -20.55 -4.31
CA ALA A 172 8.32 -19.68 -5.26
C ALA A 172 8.18 -18.25 -4.70
N VAL A 173 7.84 -18.12 -3.42
CA VAL A 173 7.77 -16.80 -2.74
C VAL A 173 9.16 -16.17 -2.69
N PHE A 174 10.21 -16.93 -2.40
CA PHE A 174 11.58 -16.43 -2.39
C PHE A 174 12.01 -15.92 -3.76
N THR A 175 11.71 -16.66 -4.84
CA THR A 175 11.96 -16.21 -6.21
C THR A 175 11.31 -14.84 -6.47
N SER A 176 10.07 -14.63 -6.02
CA SER A 176 9.39 -13.33 -6.18
C SER A 176 10.05 -12.16 -5.45
N LEU A 177 10.93 -12.42 -4.48
CA LEU A 177 11.68 -11.39 -3.74
C LEU A 177 13.07 -11.09 -4.35
N VAL A 178 13.62 -11.99 -5.16
CA VAL A 178 15.03 -11.91 -5.59
C VAL A 178 15.24 -11.98 -7.10
N ASP A 179 14.24 -12.37 -7.87
CA ASP A 179 14.27 -12.33 -9.32
C ASP A 179 13.75 -10.96 -9.80
N PRO A 180 14.55 -10.16 -10.53
CA PRO A 180 14.15 -8.84 -11.01
C PRO A 180 12.86 -8.84 -11.84
N ASP A 181 12.73 -9.80 -12.76
CA ASP A 181 11.62 -9.85 -13.71
C ASP A 181 10.34 -10.26 -12.99
N VAL A 182 10.44 -11.22 -12.06
CA VAL A 182 9.31 -11.61 -11.21
C VAL A 182 8.91 -10.47 -10.29
N PHE A 183 9.87 -9.83 -9.61
CA PHE A 183 9.60 -8.70 -8.71
C PHE A 183 8.90 -7.55 -9.42
N GLU A 184 9.42 -7.13 -10.58
CA GLU A 184 8.82 -6.06 -11.38
C GLU A 184 7.39 -6.42 -11.81
N SER A 185 7.14 -7.69 -12.14
CA SER A 185 5.81 -8.12 -12.58
C SER A 185 4.72 -7.82 -11.55
N TRP A 186 4.93 -8.19 -10.28
CA TRP A 186 3.91 -8.02 -9.23
C TRP A 186 4.03 -6.70 -8.47
N PHE A 187 5.23 -6.15 -8.27
CA PHE A 187 5.42 -4.91 -7.51
C PHE A 187 5.24 -3.66 -8.39
N GLY A 188 5.41 -3.78 -9.71
CA GLY A 188 5.26 -2.67 -10.67
C GLY A 188 6.44 -1.69 -10.71
N ALA A 189 7.50 -1.93 -9.93
CA ALA A 189 8.75 -1.17 -10.02
C ALA A 189 9.94 -2.12 -10.26
N GLY A 190 10.84 -1.71 -11.15
CA GLY A 190 12.06 -2.47 -11.44
C GLY A 190 12.95 -2.57 -10.21
N MET A 191 13.65 -3.70 -10.09
CA MET A 191 14.61 -3.95 -9.02
C MET A 191 15.97 -4.30 -9.60
N GLY A 192 17.02 -3.69 -9.06
CA GLY A 192 18.38 -4.12 -9.26
C GLY A 192 18.84 -4.99 -8.09
N ILE A 193 19.18 -6.26 -8.33
CA ILE A 193 19.63 -7.16 -7.27
C ILE A 193 20.79 -8.05 -7.74
N GLU A 194 21.78 -8.22 -6.86
CA GLU A 194 22.83 -9.23 -7.00
C GLU A 194 22.60 -10.33 -5.96
N PRO A 195 21.97 -11.48 -6.30
CA PRO A 195 21.41 -12.44 -5.34
C PRO A 195 22.48 -13.28 -4.62
N ARG A 196 23.26 -12.64 -3.76
CA ARG A 196 24.30 -13.21 -2.90
C ARG A 196 24.60 -12.28 -1.73
N VAL A 197 25.11 -12.83 -0.63
CA VAL A 197 25.63 -12.02 0.48
C VAL A 197 26.74 -11.07 -0.03
N GLY A 198 26.69 -9.81 0.40
CA GLY A 198 27.53 -8.72 -0.08
C GLY A 198 27.17 -8.22 -1.49
N GLY A 199 26.09 -8.72 -2.08
CA GLY A 199 25.52 -8.20 -3.32
C GLY A 199 24.78 -6.89 -3.10
N ARG A 200 24.62 -6.12 -4.18
CA ARG A 200 23.88 -4.86 -4.18
C ARG A 200 22.38 -5.09 -4.34
N TRP A 201 21.58 -4.22 -3.72
CA TRP A 201 20.13 -4.17 -3.86
C TRP A 201 19.68 -2.72 -4.05
N ALA A 202 18.87 -2.44 -5.06
CA ALA A 202 18.30 -1.11 -5.27
C ALA A 202 16.93 -1.17 -5.94
N MET A 203 15.96 -0.52 -5.32
CA MET A 203 14.70 -0.19 -5.97
C MET A 203 14.96 0.79 -7.14
N GLY A 204 14.34 0.56 -8.29
CA GLY A 204 14.54 1.34 -9.51
C GLY A 204 15.78 0.95 -10.34
N GLY A 205 16.58 -0.02 -9.89
CA GLY A 205 17.79 -0.49 -10.58
C GLY A 205 19.11 -0.07 -9.93
N LEU A 206 20.18 -0.81 -10.22
CA LEU A 206 21.51 -0.54 -9.62
C LEU A 206 22.21 0.70 -10.19
N ASP A 207 21.90 1.07 -11.43
CA ASP A 207 22.54 2.19 -12.12
C ASP A 207 21.91 3.54 -11.77
N THR A 208 20.71 3.52 -11.19
CA THR A 208 19.90 4.71 -10.86
C THR A 208 20.03 5.09 -9.39
N ASN A 209 20.55 4.20 -8.53
CA ASN A 209 20.71 4.46 -7.11
C ASN A 209 22.20 4.65 -6.75
N PRO A 210 22.62 5.86 -6.32
CA PRO A 210 24.01 6.12 -5.94
C PRO A 210 24.44 5.39 -4.65
N ASN A 211 23.49 4.95 -3.82
CA ASN A 211 23.71 4.30 -2.54
C ASN A 211 22.87 3.01 -2.45
N PRO A 212 23.18 1.97 -3.26
CA PRO A 212 22.44 0.72 -3.20
C PRO A 212 22.60 0.06 -1.82
N GLY A 213 21.55 -0.59 -1.37
CA GLY A 213 21.60 -1.46 -0.20
C GLY A 213 22.52 -2.66 -0.43
N THR A 214 22.88 -3.31 0.68
CA THR A 214 23.73 -4.51 0.68
C THR A 214 22.95 -5.70 1.19
N ILE A 215 22.97 -6.81 0.46
CA ILE A 215 22.40 -8.07 0.92
C ILE A 215 23.28 -8.63 2.05
N THR A 216 22.73 -8.71 3.26
CA THR A 216 23.41 -9.21 4.46
C THR A 216 23.13 -10.69 4.72
N GLU A 217 21.99 -11.19 4.26
CA GLU A 217 21.62 -12.60 4.34
C GLU A 217 20.94 -13.06 3.06
N PHE A 218 21.31 -14.25 2.59
CA PHE A 218 20.74 -14.84 1.39
C PHE A 218 20.69 -16.35 1.53
N GLU A 219 19.51 -16.85 1.87
CA GLU A 219 19.24 -18.26 2.10
C GLU A 219 18.01 -18.66 1.28
N PRO A 220 18.22 -19.26 0.09
CA PRO A 220 17.14 -19.62 -0.81
C PRO A 220 16.00 -20.37 -0.11
N GLY A 221 14.77 -19.90 -0.34
CA GLY A 221 13.56 -20.47 0.25
C GLY A 221 13.35 -20.20 1.74
N ARG A 222 14.27 -19.47 2.41
CA ARG A 222 14.24 -19.29 3.87
C ARG A 222 14.39 -17.84 4.33
N ALA A 223 15.38 -17.10 3.84
CA ALA A 223 15.64 -15.77 4.39
C ALA A 223 16.40 -14.84 3.42
N LEU A 224 16.02 -13.56 3.44
CA LEU A 224 16.69 -12.48 2.73
C LEU A 224 16.85 -11.30 3.68
N GLY A 225 18.08 -10.81 3.85
CA GLY A 225 18.39 -9.62 4.65
C GLY A 225 19.02 -8.55 3.77
N ILE A 226 18.55 -7.30 3.90
CA ILE A 226 19.03 -6.15 3.14
C ILE A 226 19.34 -5.03 4.11
N ASP A 227 20.57 -4.54 4.11
CA ASP A 227 21.00 -3.32 4.82
C ASP A 227 20.92 -2.11 3.87
N LEU A 228 20.10 -1.14 4.24
CA LEU A 228 19.83 0.11 3.54
C LEU A 228 20.55 1.29 4.21
N GLY A 229 21.80 1.09 4.64
CA GLY A 229 22.63 2.14 5.25
C GLY A 229 22.41 2.28 6.75
N GLY A 230 22.27 1.16 7.46
CA GLY A 230 22.00 1.06 8.90
C GLY A 230 20.60 0.54 9.21
N MET A 231 19.63 0.82 8.33
CA MET A 231 18.29 0.26 8.41
C MET A 231 18.25 -1.11 7.72
N VAL A 232 17.85 -2.16 8.45
CA VAL A 232 17.82 -3.52 7.94
C VAL A 232 16.38 -3.97 7.69
N VAL A 233 16.11 -4.43 6.48
CA VAL A 233 14.87 -5.11 6.08
C VAL A 233 15.16 -6.60 5.95
N ARG A 234 14.38 -7.41 6.65
CA ARG A 234 14.54 -8.87 6.69
C ARG A 234 13.23 -9.56 6.33
N TRP A 235 13.33 -10.51 5.41
CA TRP A 235 12.28 -11.43 5.02
C TRP A 235 12.62 -12.82 5.53
N GLU A 236 11.71 -13.45 6.25
CA GLU A 236 11.80 -14.85 6.67
C GLU A 236 10.64 -15.63 6.09
N LEU A 237 10.94 -16.80 5.54
CA LEU A 237 9.98 -17.72 4.95
C LEU A 237 10.04 -19.03 5.73
N ALA A 238 8.89 -19.43 6.26
CA ALA A 238 8.71 -20.71 6.91
C ALA A 238 7.49 -21.41 6.34
N GLY A 239 7.62 -22.66 5.92
CA GLY A 239 6.49 -23.36 5.33
C GLY A 239 6.89 -24.58 4.53
N SER A 240 5.88 -25.28 4.02
CA SER A 240 6.03 -26.45 3.16
C SER A 240 4.68 -26.80 2.53
N ALA A 241 4.71 -27.56 1.43
CA ALA A 241 3.52 -28.15 0.80
C ALA A 241 2.48 -27.11 0.33
N GLY A 242 2.94 -26.12 -0.42
CA GLY A 242 2.08 -25.08 -1.03
C GLY A 242 1.66 -23.98 -0.07
N HIS A 243 2.29 -23.86 1.10
CA HIS A 243 2.00 -22.83 2.08
C HIS A 243 3.27 -22.21 2.66
N THR A 244 3.29 -20.89 2.73
CA THR A 244 4.40 -20.09 3.26
C THR A 244 3.89 -19.06 4.25
N ARG A 245 4.49 -19.04 5.44
CA ARG A 245 4.47 -17.89 6.36
C ARG A 245 5.64 -16.99 5.99
N LEU A 246 5.34 -15.81 5.47
CA LEU A 246 6.30 -14.73 5.25
C LEU A 246 6.27 -13.81 6.47
N THR A 247 7.41 -13.57 7.09
CA THR A 247 7.61 -12.55 8.13
C THR A 247 8.53 -11.47 7.59
N LEU A 248 8.04 -10.24 7.56
CA LEU A 248 8.81 -9.06 7.18
C LEU A 248 9.13 -8.25 8.43
N VAL A 249 10.39 -7.90 8.63
CA VAL A 249 10.89 -7.08 9.74
C VAL A 249 11.70 -5.92 9.20
N GLN A 250 11.46 -4.71 9.72
CA GLN A 250 12.35 -3.56 9.54
C GLN A 250 12.96 -3.19 10.89
N SER A 251 14.26 -2.89 10.90
CA SER A 251 15.03 -2.62 12.14
C SER A 251 16.23 -1.71 11.88
N GLY A 252 16.98 -1.34 12.93
CA GLY A 252 18.20 -0.54 12.79
C GLY A 252 17.98 0.96 12.57
N PHE A 253 16.75 1.44 12.74
CA PHE A 253 16.37 2.84 12.64
C PHE A 253 16.32 3.53 14.00
N ASP A 254 16.22 4.87 13.98
CA ASP A 254 16.01 5.72 15.15
C ASP A 254 14.59 5.52 15.70
N GLU A 255 14.42 4.86 16.85
CA GLU A 255 13.11 4.59 17.45
C GLU A 255 12.37 5.87 17.88
N ASP A 256 13.09 6.97 18.12
CA ASP A 256 12.45 8.27 18.42
C ASP A 256 11.87 8.93 17.15
N ARG A 257 12.27 8.45 15.96
CA ARG A 257 11.77 8.89 14.65
C ARG A 257 11.57 7.69 13.71
N PRO A 258 10.55 6.84 13.96
CA PRO A 258 10.35 5.63 13.18
C PRO A 258 10.07 5.93 11.69
N PRO A 259 10.71 5.21 10.75
CA PRO A 259 10.55 5.42 9.31
C PRO A 259 9.28 4.74 8.77
N TYR A 260 8.11 5.26 9.17
CA TYR A 260 6.81 4.70 8.77
C TYR A 260 6.55 4.80 7.27
N ASP A 261 7.13 5.79 6.59
CA ASP A 261 7.10 5.97 5.14
C ASP A 261 7.74 4.79 4.40
N ALA A 262 8.98 4.46 4.76
CA ALA A 262 9.70 3.32 4.20
C ALA A 262 9.00 2.00 4.55
N TRP A 263 8.49 1.89 5.79
CA TRP A 263 7.73 0.73 6.23
C TRP A 263 6.46 0.51 5.40
N LEU A 264 5.66 1.56 5.20
CA LEU A 264 4.44 1.51 4.38
C LEU A 264 4.75 1.20 2.91
N GLY A 265 5.90 1.66 2.40
CA GLY A 265 6.37 1.28 1.07
C GLY A 265 6.42 -0.23 0.89
N TRP A 266 7.03 -0.95 1.84
CA TRP A 266 7.06 -2.42 1.82
C TRP A 266 5.68 -3.05 2.01
N LEU A 267 4.92 -2.57 3.00
CA LEU A 267 3.60 -3.12 3.31
C LEU A 267 2.64 -3.01 2.14
N SER A 268 2.69 -1.92 1.38
CA SER A 268 1.79 -1.66 0.25
C SER A 268 1.91 -2.68 -0.88
N GLY A 269 3.06 -3.34 -1.02
CA GLY A 269 3.27 -4.40 -2.01
C GLY A 269 2.77 -5.79 -1.57
N LEU A 270 2.69 -6.07 -0.27
CA LEU A 270 2.36 -7.40 0.24
C LEU A 270 1.01 -7.97 -0.25
N PRO A 271 -0.07 -7.16 -0.39
CA PRO A 271 -1.31 -7.65 -0.99
C PRO A 271 -1.12 -8.20 -2.39
N GLU A 272 -0.35 -7.50 -3.22
CA GLU A 272 -0.13 -7.90 -4.61
C GLU A 272 0.78 -9.13 -4.69
N LEU A 273 1.81 -9.24 -3.84
CA LEU A 273 2.62 -10.45 -3.73
C LEU A 273 1.77 -11.69 -3.41
N ARG A 274 0.84 -11.57 -2.46
CA ARG A 274 -0.08 -12.68 -2.14
C ARG A 274 -0.96 -13.01 -3.34
N ARG A 275 -1.58 -12.01 -3.96
CA ARG A 275 -2.46 -12.20 -5.12
C ARG A 275 -1.73 -12.85 -6.30
N TYR A 276 -0.49 -12.45 -6.55
CA TYR A 276 0.38 -13.01 -7.59
C TYR A 276 0.52 -14.53 -7.45
N HIS A 277 0.61 -15.01 -6.22
CA HIS A 277 0.75 -16.43 -5.92
C HIS A 277 -0.59 -17.19 -5.83
N GLU A 278 -1.66 -16.54 -5.39
CA GLU A 278 -2.92 -17.22 -5.05
C GLU A 278 -3.98 -17.20 -6.16
N LEU A 279 -3.88 -16.27 -7.12
CA LEU A 279 -4.84 -16.15 -8.22
C LEU A 279 -4.31 -16.84 -9.48
N ALA A 280 -5.06 -17.82 -10.00
CA ALA A 280 -4.66 -18.61 -11.17
C ALA A 280 -4.49 -17.76 -12.45
N ASP A 281 -5.37 -16.77 -12.65
CA ASP A 281 -5.33 -15.81 -13.75
C ASP A 281 -5.02 -14.42 -13.21
N TRP A 282 -3.95 -14.33 -12.41
CA TRP A 282 -3.57 -13.08 -11.77
C TRP A 282 -3.37 -11.95 -12.77
N ALA A 283 -3.95 -10.80 -12.42
CA ALA A 283 -3.66 -9.51 -13.02
C ALA A 283 -3.60 -8.46 -11.88
N PRO A 284 -2.72 -7.45 -12.00
CA PRO A 284 -2.70 -6.34 -11.06
C PRO A 284 -4.07 -5.68 -10.98
N ILE A 285 -4.51 -5.30 -9.77
CA ILE A 285 -5.72 -4.47 -9.63
C ILE A 285 -5.47 -3.05 -10.15
N TRP A 286 -4.21 -2.62 -10.16
CA TRP A 286 -3.82 -1.25 -10.41
C TRP A 286 -3.98 -0.84 -11.88
N VAL A 287 -4.45 0.39 -12.12
CA VAL A 287 -4.67 0.94 -13.46
C VAL A 287 -3.95 2.28 -13.64
N GLY A 288 -3.27 2.43 -14.77
CA GLY A 288 -2.61 3.67 -15.18
C GLY A 288 -1.11 3.68 -14.87
N ASP A 289 -0.41 4.66 -15.45
CA ASP A 289 1.03 4.88 -15.24
C ASP A 289 1.33 5.60 -13.90
N ASP A 290 0.29 6.06 -13.18
CA ASP A 290 0.36 6.75 -11.88
C ASP A 290 0.37 5.78 -10.68
N THR A 291 0.53 4.47 -10.91
CA THR A 291 0.94 3.55 -9.84
C THR A 291 2.17 4.15 -9.13
N PRO A 292 2.44 3.81 -7.86
CA PRO A 292 3.72 4.13 -7.22
C PRO A 292 4.92 3.39 -7.87
N ALA A 293 4.85 3.13 -9.18
CA ALA A 293 6.01 3.02 -10.02
C ALA A 293 6.75 4.36 -9.94
N MET A 294 7.82 4.35 -9.15
CA MET A 294 8.89 5.35 -9.18
C MET A 294 9.13 5.81 -10.63
N PRO A 295 9.34 7.12 -10.86
CA PRO A 295 9.51 7.66 -12.19
C PRO A 295 10.53 6.84 -12.97
N ARG A 296 10.12 6.33 -14.14
CA ARG A 296 11.05 5.66 -15.06
C ARG A 296 12.02 6.71 -15.60
N PRO A 297 13.31 6.35 -15.76
CA PRO A 297 14.33 7.28 -16.26
C PRO A 297 14.03 7.83 -17.66
#